data_AF-S6UTB5-F1
#
_entry.id   AF-S6UTB5-F1
#
_cell.length_a   1.000
_cell.length_b   1.000
_cell.length_c   1.000
_cell.angle_alpha   90.00
_cell.angle_beta   90.00
_cell.angle_gamma   90.00
#
_symmetry.space_group_name_H-M   'P 1'
#
loop_
_entity.id
_entity.type
_entity.pdbx_description
1 polymer ?
#
loop_
_entity_poly.entity_id
_entity_poly.type
_entity_poly.pdbx_seq_one_letter_code
_entity_poly.pdbx_strand_id
1 'polypeptide(L)'
;TLTGGDGLTREFFRTKFWEDNPQTYGDVVFQPDALPEGVAKTPLSTSEKNALLRYGSNEPLLFVGHYWRSGIPAPIRPNLACLDYSAVLYGKLVAYRLDQETHVDPDKFVWVDVQRPEVSP
;
A
#
# COMPACT_ATOMS: atom_id res chain seq x y z
N THR A 1 6.62 -1.15 -20.10
CA THR A 1 6.14 0.08 -19.45
C THR A 1 4.70 -0.14 -18.97
N LEU A 2 4.25 0.61 -17.97
CA LEU A 2 2.98 0.45 -17.25
C LEU A 2 2.21 1.77 -17.33
N THR A 3 1.06 1.83 -18.01
CA THR A 3 0.23 3.05 -18.00
C THR A 3 -0.76 2.96 -16.84
N GLY A 4 -0.67 3.90 -15.89
CA GLY A 4 -1.58 3.99 -14.75
C GLY A 4 -2.95 4.56 -15.11
N GLY A 5 -3.92 4.50 -14.19
CA GLY A 5 -5.25 5.07 -14.40
C GLY A 5 -5.27 6.59 -14.56
N ASP A 6 -4.15 7.25 -14.22
CA ASP A 6 -3.88 8.67 -14.44
C ASP A 6 -3.31 8.98 -15.84
N GLY A 7 -3.12 7.97 -16.69
CA GLY A 7 -2.56 8.12 -18.04
C GLY A 7 -1.05 8.23 -18.08
N LEU A 8 -0.34 8.13 -16.93
CA LEU A 8 1.12 8.20 -16.88
C LEU A 8 1.75 6.83 -17.12
N THR A 9 2.70 6.80 -18.05
CA THR A 9 3.52 5.62 -18.34
C THR A 9 4.72 5.55 -17.39
N ARG A 10 4.87 4.43 -16.70
CA ARG A 10 5.92 4.16 -15.71
C ARG A 10 6.76 2.96 -16.13
N GLU A 11 8.03 2.98 -15.79
CA GLU A 11 8.95 1.85 -16.00
C GLU A 11 9.20 1.06 -14.72
N PHE A 12 8.83 1.64 -13.58
CA PHE A 12 9.03 1.09 -12.25
C PHE A 12 7.69 1.02 -11.52
N PHE A 13 7.58 0.04 -10.62
CA PHE A 13 6.47 -0.07 -9.68
C PHE A 13 7.05 -0.28 -8.27
N ARG A 14 6.23 -0.04 -7.25
CA ARG A 14 6.68 -0.20 -5.87
C ARG A 14 6.43 -1.61 -5.39
N THR A 15 7.43 -2.16 -4.71
CA THR A 15 7.34 -3.48 -4.10
C THR A 15 6.90 -3.39 -2.65
N LYS A 16 6.11 -4.37 -2.20
CA LYS A 16 5.92 -4.70 -0.80
C LYS A 16 7.29 -5.06 -0.24
N PHE A 17 7.66 -4.42 0.85
CA PHE A 17 8.87 -4.75 1.58
C PHE A 17 8.59 -5.74 2.73
N TRP A 18 7.46 -6.46 2.70
CA TRP A 18 7.05 -7.36 3.79
C TRP A 18 6.70 -8.77 3.30
N GLU A 19 6.42 -8.99 2.02
CA GLU A 19 5.95 -10.29 1.50
C GLU A 19 6.91 -11.45 1.86
N ASP A 20 6.38 -12.57 2.36
CA ASP A 20 7.22 -13.62 2.97
C ASP A 20 7.83 -14.58 1.95
N ASN A 21 7.07 -14.94 0.92
CA ASN A 21 7.53 -15.84 -0.14
C ASN A 21 6.88 -15.48 -1.50
N PRO A 22 7.17 -14.30 -2.06
CA PRO A 22 6.60 -13.90 -3.33
C PRO A 22 7.11 -14.76 -4.49
N GLN A 23 6.23 -15.09 -5.42
CA GLN A 23 6.57 -15.87 -6.62
C GLN A 23 6.58 -15.01 -7.88
N THR A 24 5.72 -14.00 -7.96
CA THR A 24 5.47 -13.20 -9.14
C THR A 24 5.53 -11.69 -8.84
N TYR A 25 5.61 -10.85 -9.87
CA TYR A 25 5.56 -9.39 -9.70
C TYR A 25 4.24 -8.93 -9.08
N GLY A 26 3.14 -9.63 -9.36
CA GLY A 26 1.84 -9.38 -8.73
C GLY A 26 1.82 -9.64 -7.22
N ASP A 27 2.65 -10.56 -6.72
CA ASP A 27 2.75 -10.81 -5.28
C ASP A 27 3.41 -9.65 -4.55
N VAL A 28 4.31 -8.92 -5.23
CA VAL A 28 5.07 -7.83 -4.63
C VAL A 28 4.56 -6.46 -4.98
N VAL A 29 3.65 -6.27 -5.94
CA VAL A 29 3.17 -4.90 -6.25
C VAL A 29 2.43 -4.29 -5.04
N PHE A 30 2.74 -3.03 -4.74
CA PHE A 30 2.02 -2.24 -3.74
C PHE A 30 1.89 -0.79 -4.18
N GLN A 31 0.87 -0.53 -4.98
CA GLN A 31 0.48 0.79 -5.48
C GLN A 31 -1.00 0.73 -5.92
N PRO A 32 -1.64 1.88 -6.20
CA PRO A 32 -3.06 1.89 -6.57
C PRO A 32 -3.33 1.18 -7.91
N ASP A 33 -2.44 1.41 -8.88
CA ASP A 33 -2.56 0.83 -10.21
C ASP A 33 -2.05 -0.61 -10.22
N ALA A 34 -2.94 -1.53 -10.56
CA ALA A 34 -2.59 -2.92 -10.81
C ALA A 34 -1.59 -3.02 -11.99
N LEU A 35 -0.70 -4.00 -11.91
CA LEU A 35 0.14 -4.34 -13.05
C LEU A 35 -0.73 -4.96 -14.17
N PRO A 36 -0.39 -4.75 -15.45
CA PRO A 36 -0.99 -5.50 -16.56
C PRO A 36 -0.89 -7.00 -16.29
N GLU A 37 -1.93 -7.76 -16.64
CA GLU A 37 -2.07 -9.17 -16.26
C GLU A 37 -0.83 -10.02 -16.61
N GLY A 38 -0.28 -9.84 -17.82
CA GLY A 38 0.93 -10.54 -18.25
C GLY A 38 2.16 -10.21 -17.41
N VAL A 39 2.29 -8.94 -16.97
CA VAL A 39 3.39 -8.49 -16.09
C VAL A 39 3.19 -8.99 -14.68
N ALA A 40 1.96 -8.96 -14.16
CA ALA A 40 1.63 -9.45 -12.82
C ALA A 40 1.99 -10.95 -12.66
N LYS A 41 1.79 -11.74 -13.72
CA LYS A 41 2.10 -13.18 -13.74
C LYS A 41 3.59 -13.50 -13.96
N THR A 42 4.43 -12.50 -14.29
CA THR A 42 5.86 -12.71 -14.49
C THR A 42 6.51 -13.22 -13.20
N PRO A 43 7.21 -14.37 -13.23
CA PRO A 43 7.93 -14.88 -12.07
C PRO A 43 9.08 -13.96 -11.66
N LEU A 44 9.28 -13.80 -10.36
CA LEU A 44 10.49 -13.18 -9.82
C LEU A 44 11.67 -14.14 -9.99
N SER A 45 12.75 -13.66 -10.59
CA SER A 45 14.03 -14.37 -10.61
C SER A 45 14.64 -14.50 -9.21
N THR A 46 15.56 -15.44 -9.03
CA THR A 46 16.27 -15.61 -7.75
C THR A 46 16.99 -14.34 -7.30
N SER A 47 17.62 -13.62 -8.23
CA SER A 47 18.30 -12.34 -7.95
C SER A 47 17.31 -11.28 -7.49
N GLU A 48 16.13 -11.17 -8.12
CA GLU A 48 15.10 -10.22 -7.71
C GLU A 48 14.55 -10.57 -6.33
N LYS A 49 14.27 -11.85 -6.06
CA LYS A 49 13.84 -12.31 -4.73
C LYS A 49 14.85 -11.94 -3.65
N ASN A 50 16.14 -12.13 -3.92
CA ASN A 50 17.22 -11.79 -2.98
C ASN A 50 17.41 -10.29 -2.79
N ALA A 51 17.00 -9.46 -3.74
CA ALA A 51 17.07 -8.00 -3.66
C ALA A 51 15.86 -7.38 -2.94
N LEU A 52 14.78 -8.14 -2.70
CA LEU A 52 13.62 -7.65 -1.97
C LEU A 52 13.96 -7.40 -0.50
N LEU A 53 13.57 -6.23 -0.01
CA LEU A 53 13.58 -5.95 1.42
C LEU A 53 12.44 -6.72 2.10
N ARG A 54 12.68 -7.19 3.33
CA ARG A 54 11.71 -7.91 4.14
C ARG A 54 11.63 -7.34 5.56
N TYR A 55 10.46 -6.81 5.90
CA TYR A 55 10.06 -6.41 7.23
C TYR A 55 9.29 -7.56 7.89
N GLY A 56 9.91 -8.17 8.89
CA GLY A 56 9.39 -9.35 9.55
C GLY A 56 8.16 -9.06 10.42
N SER A 57 7.38 -10.10 10.72
CA SER A 57 6.22 -10.02 11.62
C SER A 57 6.58 -9.68 13.07
N ASN A 58 7.85 -9.93 13.46
CA ASN A 58 8.35 -9.72 14.81
C ASN A 58 9.14 -8.40 14.94
N GLU A 59 9.24 -7.64 13.86
CA GLU A 59 9.78 -6.29 13.88
C GLU A 59 8.81 -5.33 14.61
N PRO A 60 9.27 -4.15 15.04
CA PRO A 60 8.42 -3.15 15.70
C PRO A 60 7.13 -2.79 14.92
N LEU A 61 6.24 -2.05 15.58
CA LEU A 61 5.11 -1.44 14.87
C LEU A 61 5.61 -0.43 13.83
N LEU A 62 5.10 -0.54 12.60
CA LEU A 62 5.44 0.34 11.50
C LEU A 62 4.17 0.96 10.88
N PHE A 63 4.15 2.28 10.83
CA PHE A 63 3.11 3.07 10.18
C PHE A 63 3.72 3.82 9.00
N VAL A 64 3.17 3.62 7.80
CA VAL A 64 3.70 4.21 6.56
C VAL A 64 2.65 5.00 5.79
N GLY A 65 3.10 5.92 4.95
CA GLY A 65 2.27 6.62 3.97
C GLY A 65 2.69 6.30 2.54
N HIS A 66 2.50 7.26 1.63
CA HIS A 66 3.00 7.29 0.25
C HIS A 66 2.32 6.35 -0.77
N TYR A 67 1.62 5.30 -0.33
CA TYR A 67 1.10 4.25 -1.21
C TYR A 67 -0.33 4.48 -1.74
N TRP A 68 -0.93 5.63 -1.48
CA TRP A 68 -2.21 6.05 -2.08
C TRP A 68 -3.30 4.95 -2.01
N ARG A 69 -3.51 4.35 -0.85
CA ARG A 69 -4.54 3.31 -0.68
C ARG A 69 -5.94 3.88 -0.89
N SER A 70 -6.89 2.98 -1.08
CA SER A 70 -8.32 3.25 -1.14
C SER A 70 -9.08 2.23 -0.27
N GLY A 71 -10.38 2.47 -0.07
CA GLY A 71 -11.24 1.61 0.74
C GLY A 71 -11.24 1.95 2.23
N ILE A 72 -11.55 0.96 3.07
CA ILE A 72 -11.62 1.11 4.53
C ILE A 72 -10.20 0.96 5.13
N PRO A 73 -9.76 1.87 6.01
CA PRO A 73 -8.52 1.73 6.76
C PRO A 73 -8.44 0.40 7.52
N ALA A 74 -7.37 -0.34 7.30
CA ALA A 74 -7.14 -1.63 7.93
C ALA A 74 -5.64 -1.96 8.01
N PRO A 75 -5.21 -2.77 9.00
CA PRO A 75 -3.85 -3.27 9.06
C PRO A 75 -3.45 -4.02 7.78
N ILE A 76 -2.19 -3.89 7.38
CA ILE A 76 -1.59 -4.75 6.35
C ILE A 76 -1.12 -6.05 6.98
N ARG A 77 -0.55 -5.95 8.19
CA ARG A 77 -0.14 -7.04 9.08
C ARG A 77 -0.39 -6.65 10.53
N PRO A 78 -0.29 -7.59 11.49
CA PRO A 78 -0.38 -7.26 12.91
C PRO A 78 0.61 -6.18 13.37
N ASN A 79 1.75 -5.98 12.71
CA ASN A 79 2.72 -4.94 13.04
C ASN A 79 2.91 -3.85 11.97
N LEU A 80 2.08 -3.82 10.92
CA LEU A 80 2.25 -2.89 9.80
C LEU A 80 0.91 -2.30 9.34
N ALA A 81 0.82 -0.97 9.28
CA ALA A 81 -0.31 -0.25 8.72
C ALA A 81 0.16 0.83 7.73
N CYS A 82 -0.62 1.04 6.67
CA CYS A 82 -0.49 2.23 5.84
C CYS A 82 -1.60 3.21 6.21
N LEU A 83 -1.29 4.49 6.37
CA LEU A 83 -2.25 5.56 6.70
C LEU A 83 -2.52 6.50 5.53
N ASP A 84 -1.83 6.32 4.41
CA ASP A 84 -2.07 7.10 3.21
C ASP A 84 -3.21 6.49 2.40
N TYR A 85 -4.41 7.05 2.61
CA TYR A 85 -5.63 6.71 1.87
C TYR A 85 -6.02 7.80 0.86
N SER A 86 -5.01 8.37 0.20
CA SER A 86 -5.20 9.26 -0.95
C SER A 86 -6.04 10.51 -0.63
N ALA A 87 -5.85 11.12 0.54
CA ALA A 87 -6.60 12.30 0.99
C ALA A 87 -6.61 13.43 -0.06
N VAL A 88 -5.47 13.68 -0.72
CA VAL A 88 -5.32 14.69 -1.78
C VAL A 88 -6.07 14.36 -3.08
N LEU A 89 -6.48 13.10 -3.25
CA LEU A 89 -7.30 12.62 -4.37
C LEU A 89 -8.74 12.34 -3.93
N TYR A 90 -9.25 13.10 -2.94
CA TYR A 90 -10.61 12.96 -2.42
C TYR A 90 -10.89 11.59 -1.78
N GLY A 91 -9.85 10.94 -1.25
CA GLY A 91 -9.96 9.72 -0.47
C GLY A 91 -10.27 10.02 1.00
N LYS A 92 -9.51 9.41 1.90
CA LYS A 92 -9.67 9.56 3.36
C LYS A 92 -8.43 10.18 3.96
N LEU A 93 -8.61 11.13 4.86
CA LEU A 93 -7.56 11.57 5.77
C LEU A 93 -7.60 10.66 7.00
N VAL A 94 -6.60 9.80 7.14
CA VAL A 94 -6.59 8.70 8.12
C VAL A 94 -5.53 8.96 9.19
N ALA A 95 -5.87 8.65 10.43
CA ALA A 95 -4.94 8.55 11.55
C ALA A 95 -5.17 7.23 12.31
N TYR A 96 -4.20 6.86 13.14
CA TYR A 96 -4.27 5.69 14.01
C TYR A 96 -4.02 6.12 15.46
N ARG A 97 -4.86 5.66 16.40
CA ARG A 97 -4.78 5.99 17.83
C ARG A 97 -3.91 4.97 18.58
N LEU A 98 -2.59 5.12 18.49
CA LEU A 98 -1.65 4.24 19.18
C LEU A 98 -1.64 4.50 20.69
N ASP A 99 -1.88 3.46 21.49
CA ASP A 99 -1.65 3.48 22.93
C ASP A 99 -0.42 2.61 23.28
N GLN A 100 -0.61 1.54 24.05
CA GLN A 100 0.43 0.61 24.51
C GLN A 100 0.36 -0.74 23.82
N GLU A 101 -0.53 -0.91 22.82
CA GLU A 101 -0.63 -2.15 22.07
C GLU A 101 0.65 -2.46 21.30
N THR A 102 0.97 -3.75 21.18
CA THR A 102 2.11 -4.23 20.38
C THR A 102 1.68 -4.78 19.03
N HIS A 103 0.38 -4.72 18.71
CA HIS A 103 -0.21 -5.10 17.44
C HIS A 103 -1.20 -4.02 17.01
N VAL A 104 -1.28 -3.76 15.71
CA VAL A 104 -2.22 -2.81 15.11
C VAL A 104 -3.64 -3.34 15.29
N ASP A 105 -4.47 -2.57 15.98
CA ASP A 105 -5.88 -2.83 16.24
C ASP A 105 -6.76 -2.20 15.14
N PRO A 106 -7.55 -3.00 14.39
CA PRO A 106 -8.45 -2.48 13.37
C PRO A 106 -9.44 -1.41 13.87
N ASP A 107 -9.81 -1.41 15.15
CA ASP A 107 -10.81 -0.47 15.70
C ASP A 107 -10.21 0.90 16.08
N LYS A 108 -8.89 1.02 16.00
CA LYS A 108 -8.14 2.25 16.36
C LYS A 108 -7.83 3.16 15.17
N PHE A 109 -8.20 2.76 13.96
CA PHE A 109 -8.19 3.65 12.80
C PHE A 109 -9.31 4.68 12.92
N VAL A 110 -8.98 5.95 12.66
CA VAL A 110 -9.94 7.06 12.60
C VAL A 110 -9.73 7.83 11.31
N TRP A 111 -10.81 8.27 10.68
CA TRP A 111 -10.71 9.00 9.42
C TRP A 111 -11.90 9.91 9.17
N VAL A 112 -11.68 10.87 8.28
CA VAL A 112 -12.73 11.66 7.63
C VAL A 112 -12.65 11.48 6.13
N ASP A 113 -13.80 11.51 5.46
CA ASP A 113 -13.87 11.54 4.00
C ASP A 113 -13.53 12.94 3.48
N VAL A 114 -12.61 13.02 2.52
CA VAL A 114 -12.24 14.28 1.88
C VAL A 114 -13.23 14.59 0.77
N GLN A 115 -14.10 15.56 1.02
CA GLN A 115 -15.10 15.99 0.03
C GLN A 115 -14.41 16.66 -1.16
N ARG A 116 -14.86 16.33 -2.38
CA ARG A 116 -14.52 17.10 -3.56
C ARG A 116 -15.24 18.45 -3.46
N PRO A 117 -14.55 19.59 -3.54
CA PRO A 117 -15.24 20.88 -3.64
C PRO A 117 -16.21 20.80 -4.80
N GLU A 118 -17.48 21.14 -4.57
CA GLU A 118 -18.45 21.28 -5.65
C GLU A 118 -17.85 22.25 -6.67
N VAL A 119 -17.70 21.79 -7.92
CA VAL A 119 -17.42 22.71 -9.02
C VAL A 119 -18.72 23.45 -9.22
N SER A 120 -18.84 24.62 -8.60
CA SER A 120 -19.97 25.52 -8.86
C SER A 120 -20.09 25.71 -10.39
N PRO A 121 -21.29 25.54 -10.96
CA PRO A 121 -21.52 25.72 -12.39
C PRO A 121 -21.21 27.14 -12.86
#